data_AF-A0A1H6G9B4-F1
#
_entry.id   AF-A0A1H6G9B4-F1
#
_cell.length_a   1.000
_cell.length_b   1.000
_cell.length_c   1.000
_cell.angle_alpha   90.00
_cell.angle_beta   90.00
_cell.angle_gamma   90.00
#
_symmetry.space_group_name_H-M   'P 1'
#
loop_
_entity.id
_entity.type
_entity.pdbx_description
1 polymer ?
#
loop_
_entity_poly.entity_id
_entity_poly.type
_entity_poly.pdbx_seq_one_letter_code
_entity_poly.pdbx_strand_id
1 'polypeptide(L)'
;MMNRRHLKLLVSAGLLLIAAPVSAAAQEGSFQGMSLLGERMVTAPARNANIASVETLERAARDAKTAYEANMTVDSATWYGRILFYQGYTKESAAVYDQALKRFPNSGKLLRHRAHRAFSLREFDKSVELGLKAAKLYENQPLEREKPGPDYFPGDPDVVQYYLYYHLGQAYFGKHDFENAAKWFAKSAESAAFTHDIEARTANTYWEYLSLARAGNLREAQKLLDSYDLSLFEVHPKGGSDTYFDGIQLFKGNRAADSFFSDKDGGRAFATADGVAASTAYSLANYYILSGEPEKAKPWLKRSIAVDSWSFFARIQAEADWLLLFPNEKP
;
A
#
# COMPACT_ATOMS: atom_id res chain seq x y z
N MET A 1 -45.76 56.41 -48.30
CA MET A 1 -46.46 55.19 -47.82
C MET A 1 -45.44 54.29 -47.14
N MET A 2 -45.74 53.93 -45.89
CA MET A 2 -44.86 53.23 -44.94
C MET A 2 -44.37 51.87 -45.44
N ASN A 3 -43.08 51.58 -45.25
CA ASN A 3 -42.55 50.22 -45.28
C ASN A 3 -42.17 49.83 -43.83
N ARG A 4 -43.10 49.19 -43.11
CA ARG A 4 -42.92 48.73 -41.73
C ARG A 4 -42.18 47.39 -41.75
N ARG A 5 -40.90 47.40 -41.35
CA ARG A 5 -40.19 46.19 -40.92
C ARG A 5 -40.75 45.77 -39.55
N HIS A 6 -41.21 44.54 -39.44
CA HIS A 6 -41.68 43.95 -38.18
C HIS A 6 -40.48 43.66 -37.27
N LEU A 7 -40.38 44.41 -36.18
CA LEU A 7 -39.46 44.16 -35.08
C LEU A 7 -40.08 43.06 -34.19
N LYS A 8 -39.54 41.84 -34.22
CA LYS A 8 -39.87 40.80 -33.24
C LYS A 8 -39.04 41.07 -31.98
N LEU A 9 -39.69 41.47 -30.90
CA LEU A 9 -39.10 41.46 -29.56
C LEU A 9 -38.84 40.00 -29.15
N LEU A 10 -37.58 39.62 -28.99
CA LEU A 10 -37.16 38.43 -28.26
C LEU A 10 -37.02 38.83 -26.79
N VAL A 11 -37.94 38.36 -25.95
CA VAL A 11 -37.82 38.43 -24.49
C VAL A 11 -36.86 37.33 -24.07
N SER A 12 -35.63 37.71 -23.73
CA SER A 12 -34.63 36.81 -23.15
C SER A 12 -35.02 36.50 -21.70
N ALA A 13 -35.65 35.36 -21.45
CA ALA A 13 -35.81 34.82 -20.11
C ALA A 13 -34.45 34.29 -19.63
N GLY A 14 -33.71 35.10 -18.87
CA GLY A 14 -32.50 34.66 -18.19
C GLY A 14 -32.84 33.63 -17.12
N LEU A 15 -32.58 32.36 -17.39
CA LEU A 15 -32.49 31.36 -16.33
C LEU A 15 -31.24 31.67 -15.49
N LEU A 16 -31.45 32.28 -14.32
CA LEU A 16 -30.50 32.23 -13.22
C LEU A 16 -30.43 30.77 -12.74
N LEU A 17 -29.44 30.04 -13.26
CA LEU A 17 -29.00 28.79 -12.66
C LEU A 17 -28.37 29.14 -11.30
N ILE A 18 -29.16 28.95 -10.25
CA ILE A 18 -28.69 28.94 -8.87
C ILE A 18 -27.75 27.73 -8.76
N ALA A 19 -26.44 27.98 -8.81
CA ALA A 19 -25.45 26.97 -8.47
C ALA A 19 -25.68 26.60 -7.01
N ALA A 20 -26.16 25.37 -6.76
CA ALA A 20 -26.24 24.83 -5.42
C ALA A 20 -24.82 24.86 -4.82
N PRO A 21 -24.65 25.32 -3.56
CA PRO A 21 -23.35 25.28 -2.92
C PRO A 21 -22.95 23.82 -2.81
N VAL A 22 -21.93 23.41 -3.57
CA VAL A 22 -21.17 22.19 -3.27
C VAL A 22 -20.77 22.34 -1.82
N SER A 23 -21.29 21.46 -0.94
CA SER A 23 -21.12 21.63 0.50
C SER A 23 -19.64 21.81 0.83
N ALA A 24 -19.29 22.74 1.72
CA ALA A 24 -17.92 22.98 2.17
C ALA A 24 -17.19 21.70 2.63
N ALA A 25 -17.92 20.64 3.00
CA ALA A 25 -17.38 19.31 3.33
C ALA A 25 -16.68 18.60 2.16
N ALA A 26 -17.01 18.90 0.90
CA ALA A 26 -16.34 18.32 -0.27
C ALA A 26 -14.93 18.90 -0.48
N GLN A 27 -14.61 20.02 0.19
CA GLN A 27 -13.33 20.72 0.04
C GLN A 27 -12.26 20.24 1.04
N GLU A 28 -12.64 19.55 2.13
CA GLU A 28 -11.72 19.16 3.21
C GLU A 28 -11.17 17.72 3.11
N GLY A 29 -11.59 16.92 2.13
CA GLY A 29 -11.18 15.51 1.99
C GLY A 29 -11.82 14.58 3.03
N SER A 30 -11.62 13.27 2.87
CA SER A 30 -12.19 12.26 3.78
C SER A 30 -11.21 11.88 4.89
N PHE A 31 -11.62 12.03 6.16
CA PHE A 31 -10.83 11.62 7.33
C PHE A 31 -10.75 10.09 7.46
N GLN A 32 -9.52 9.58 7.37
CA GLN A 32 -9.21 8.15 7.40
C GLN A 32 -8.78 7.65 8.77
N GLY A 33 -8.24 8.51 9.65
CA GLY A 33 -7.75 8.12 10.96
C GLY A 33 -6.57 8.98 11.40
N MET A 34 -5.80 8.50 12.37
CA MET A 34 -4.57 9.14 12.82
C MET A 34 -3.35 8.29 12.43
N SER A 35 -2.26 8.93 12.03
CA SER A 35 -0.96 8.26 11.93
C SER A 35 -0.43 7.91 13.33
N LEU A 36 0.62 7.07 13.43
CA LEU A 36 1.24 6.79 14.74
C LEU A 36 1.86 8.04 15.38
N LEU A 37 2.12 9.08 14.58
CA LEU A 37 2.74 10.32 14.99
C LEU A 37 1.71 11.45 15.26
N GLY A 38 0.42 11.10 15.28
CA GLY A 38 -0.66 12.03 15.60
C GLY A 38 -1.08 12.96 14.47
N GLU A 39 -0.69 12.67 13.23
CA GLU A 39 -1.17 13.41 12.05
C GLU A 39 -2.54 12.90 11.61
N ARG A 40 -3.40 13.82 11.15
CA ARG A 40 -4.69 13.45 10.58
C ARG A 40 -4.46 12.87 9.20
N MET A 41 -4.79 11.59 9.03
CA MET A 41 -4.81 10.95 7.72
C MET A 41 -6.05 11.41 6.97
N VAL A 42 -5.88 12.24 5.96
CA VAL A 42 -6.98 12.76 5.12
C VAL A 42 -6.73 12.38 3.67
N THR A 43 -7.75 11.79 3.05
CA THR A 43 -7.75 11.47 1.63
C THR A 43 -8.37 12.63 0.86
N ALA A 44 -7.55 13.33 0.08
CA ALA A 44 -8.04 14.38 -0.79
C ALA A 44 -8.82 13.80 -1.99
N PRO A 45 -9.86 14.50 -2.50
CA PRO A 45 -10.53 14.10 -3.73
C PRO A 45 -9.53 14.01 -4.90
N ALA A 46 -9.70 13.02 -5.78
CA ALA A 46 -8.91 12.83 -7.01
C ALA A 46 -7.39 12.61 -6.86
N ARG A 47 -6.87 12.20 -5.69
CA ARG A 47 -5.42 12.23 -5.39
C ARG A 47 -4.66 10.90 -5.34
N ASN A 48 -5.17 9.79 -5.87
CA ASN A 48 -4.36 8.56 -5.88
C ASN A 48 -4.38 7.85 -7.23
N ALA A 49 -3.46 8.26 -8.11
CA ALA A 49 -3.32 7.75 -9.48
C ALA A 49 -2.21 6.69 -9.63
N ASN A 50 -1.86 5.97 -8.56
CA ASN A 50 -0.74 5.02 -8.61
C ASN A 50 -1.01 3.78 -9.47
N ILE A 51 -2.29 3.42 -9.69
CA ILE A 51 -2.67 2.18 -10.38
C ILE A 51 -3.46 2.40 -11.68
N ALA A 52 -4.17 3.52 -11.79
CA ALA A 52 -4.95 3.90 -12.98
C ALA A 52 -5.27 5.40 -12.94
N SER A 53 -5.78 5.95 -14.06
CA SER A 53 -6.24 7.35 -14.09
C SER A 53 -7.38 7.58 -13.09
N VAL A 54 -7.55 8.84 -12.67
CA VAL A 54 -8.64 9.23 -11.75
C VAL A 54 -10.00 8.84 -12.33
N GLU A 55 -10.23 9.08 -13.62
CA GLU A 55 -11.49 8.74 -14.30
C GLU A 55 -11.75 7.23 -14.29
N THR A 56 -10.69 6.44 -14.47
CA THR A 56 -10.77 4.97 -14.45
C THR A 56 -11.12 4.45 -13.06
N LEU A 57 -10.50 5.02 -12.01
CA LEU A 57 -10.77 4.67 -10.62
C LEU A 57 -12.20 5.05 -10.21
N GLU A 58 -12.65 6.24 -10.59
CA GLU A 58 -14.01 6.70 -10.29
C GLU A 58 -15.06 5.85 -10.99
N ARG A 59 -14.84 5.49 -12.26
CA ARG A 59 -15.71 4.57 -12.99
C ARG A 59 -15.75 3.21 -12.32
N ALA A 60 -14.59 2.63 -12.02
CA ALA A 60 -14.49 1.34 -11.33
C ALA A 60 -15.21 1.37 -9.97
N ALA A 61 -15.13 2.49 -9.23
CA ALA A 61 -15.78 2.64 -7.94
C ALA A 61 -17.31 2.64 -8.07
N ARG A 62 -17.86 3.35 -9.07
CA ARG A 62 -19.31 3.37 -9.35
C ARG A 62 -19.82 1.99 -9.76
N ASP A 63 -19.12 1.33 -10.67
CA ASP A 63 -19.48 -0.01 -11.16
C ASP A 63 -19.41 -1.04 -10.01
N ALA A 64 -18.33 -1.02 -9.22
CA ALA A 64 -18.14 -1.93 -8.10
C ALA A 64 -19.19 -1.72 -7.00
N LYS A 65 -19.52 -0.46 -6.67
CA LYS A 65 -20.59 -0.13 -5.71
C LYS A 65 -21.93 -0.67 -6.19
N THR A 66 -22.28 -0.44 -7.45
CA THR A 66 -23.54 -0.92 -8.04
C THR A 66 -23.65 -2.45 -7.96
N ALA A 67 -22.57 -3.17 -8.32
CA ALA A 67 -22.54 -4.62 -8.23
C ALA A 67 -22.64 -5.14 -6.79
N TYR A 68 -21.95 -4.50 -5.85
CA TYR A 68 -22.00 -4.81 -4.42
C TYR A 68 -23.41 -4.61 -3.83
N GLU A 69 -24.08 -3.50 -4.16
CA GLU A 69 -25.42 -3.16 -3.66
C GLU A 69 -26.52 -4.03 -4.29
N ALA A 70 -26.41 -4.34 -5.59
CA ALA A 70 -27.39 -5.20 -6.27
C ALA A 70 -27.32 -6.66 -5.79
N ASN A 71 -26.11 -7.20 -5.61
CA ASN A 71 -25.91 -8.55 -5.07
C ASN A 71 -24.54 -8.67 -4.39
N MET A 72 -24.54 -8.50 -3.07
CA MET A 72 -23.33 -8.66 -2.26
C MET A 72 -22.86 -10.12 -2.25
N THR A 73 -21.71 -10.37 -2.86
CA THR A 73 -20.95 -11.63 -2.82
C THR A 73 -19.57 -11.36 -2.22
N VAL A 74 -18.81 -12.42 -1.94
CA VAL A 74 -17.41 -12.28 -1.49
C VAL A 74 -16.59 -11.51 -2.52
N ASP A 75 -16.74 -11.80 -3.82
CA ASP A 75 -15.95 -11.13 -4.87
C ASP A 75 -16.42 -9.69 -5.13
N SER A 76 -17.73 -9.40 -5.10
CA SER A 76 -18.19 -8.00 -5.28
C SER A 76 -17.80 -7.11 -4.11
N ALA A 77 -17.83 -7.63 -2.88
CA ALA A 77 -17.31 -6.93 -1.71
C ALA A 77 -15.77 -6.76 -1.78
N THR A 78 -15.05 -7.81 -2.17
CA THR A 78 -13.60 -7.77 -2.37
C THR A 78 -13.21 -6.69 -3.36
N TRP A 79 -13.85 -6.66 -4.53
CA TRP A 79 -13.56 -5.68 -5.58
C TRP A 79 -13.89 -4.25 -5.14
N TYR A 80 -15.07 -4.02 -4.57
CA TYR A 80 -15.47 -2.68 -4.14
C TYR A 80 -14.54 -2.13 -3.06
N GLY A 81 -14.21 -2.95 -2.05
CA GLY A 81 -13.26 -2.55 -1.02
C GLY A 81 -11.85 -2.28 -1.58
N ARG A 82 -11.37 -3.06 -2.57
CA ARG A 82 -10.07 -2.80 -3.22
C ARG A 82 -10.06 -1.44 -3.94
N ILE A 83 -11.08 -1.14 -4.72
CA ILE A 83 -11.14 0.12 -5.48
C ILE A 83 -11.23 1.35 -4.57
N LEU A 84 -11.95 1.27 -3.46
CA LEU A 84 -11.93 2.35 -2.45
C LEU A 84 -10.53 2.56 -1.88
N PHE A 85 -9.83 1.47 -1.57
CA PHE A 85 -8.48 1.53 -1.02
C PHE A 85 -7.46 2.10 -2.02
N TYR A 86 -7.54 1.76 -3.30
CA TYR A 86 -6.67 2.34 -4.34
C TYR A 86 -6.84 3.85 -4.48
N GLN A 87 -7.98 4.39 -4.09
CA GLN A 87 -8.24 5.83 -4.05
C GLN A 87 -7.85 6.49 -2.72
N GLY A 88 -7.33 5.71 -1.75
CA GLY A 88 -6.98 6.19 -0.40
C GLY A 88 -8.11 6.14 0.62
N TYR A 89 -9.33 5.72 0.26
CA TYR A 89 -10.47 5.58 1.17
C TYR A 89 -10.37 4.28 2.00
N THR A 90 -9.34 4.21 2.83
CA THR A 90 -9.00 3.04 3.65
C THR A 90 -10.08 2.71 4.68
N LYS A 91 -10.64 3.73 5.34
CA LYS A 91 -11.69 3.57 6.35
C LYS A 91 -13.00 3.09 5.72
N GLU A 92 -13.37 3.64 4.58
CA GLU A 92 -14.54 3.23 3.82
C GLU A 92 -14.36 1.82 3.24
N SER A 93 -13.15 1.50 2.74
CA SER A 93 -12.78 0.14 2.33
C SER A 93 -12.95 -0.87 3.47
N ALA A 94 -12.49 -0.53 4.68
CA ALA A 94 -12.67 -1.35 5.87
C ALA A 94 -14.16 -1.60 6.18
N ALA A 95 -15.01 -0.56 6.07
CA ALA A 95 -16.44 -0.65 6.32
C ALA A 95 -17.17 -1.59 5.34
N VAL A 96 -16.76 -1.63 4.06
CA VAL A 96 -17.28 -2.60 3.08
C VAL A 96 -17.02 -4.02 3.55
N TYR A 97 -15.81 -4.32 4.01
CA TYR A 97 -15.47 -5.66 4.50
C TYR A 97 -16.15 -5.99 5.82
N ASP A 98 -16.27 -5.03 6.75
CA ASP A 98 -17.00 -5.22 8.01
C ASP A 98 -18.47 -5.60 7.74
N GLN A 99 -19.11 -4.98 6.74
CA GLN A 99 -20.47 -5.34 6.33
C GLN A 99 -20.53 -6.71 5.65
N ALA A 100 -19.61 -7.01 4.73
CA ALA A 100 -19.57 -8.29 4.04
C ALA A 100 -19.30 -9.47 4.99
N LEU A 101 -18.45 -9.28 6.01
CA LEU A 101 -18.13 -10.28 7.02
C LEU A 101 -19.31 -10.62 7.94
N LYS A 102 -20.33 -9.75 8.05
CA LYS A 102 -21.59 -10.13 8.74
C LYS A 102 -22.33 -11.23 7.98
N ARG A 103 -22.26 -11.23 6.65
CA ARG A 103 -22.89 -12.24 5.78
C ARG A 103 -21.99 -13.44 5.53
N PHE A 104 -20.68 -13.22 5.41
CA PHE A 104 -19.68 -14.24 5.09
C PHE A 104 -18.59 -14.31 6.17
N PRO A 105 -18.92 -14.66 7.43
CA PRO A 105 -18.02 -14.52 8.59
C PRO A 105 -16.76 -15.37 8.55
N ASN A 106 -16.74 -16.41 7.72
CA ASN A 106 -15.63 -17.35 7.53
C ASN A 106 -14.96 -17.19 6.16
N SER A 107 -15.13 -16.05 5.48
CA SER A 107 -14.40 -15.77 4.26
C SER A 107 -12.96 -15.34 4.58
N GLY A 108 -11.99 -16.24 4.38
CA GLY A 108 -10.57 -15.92 4.51
C GLY A 108 -10.16 -14.74 3.60
N LYS A 109 -10.70 -14.70 2.38
CA LYS A 109 -10.51 -13.62 1.41
C LYS A 109 -10.93 -12.25 1.98
N LEU A 110 -12.14 -12.13 2.52
CA LEU A 110 -12.59 -10.87 3.13
C LEU A 110 -11.78 -10.50 4.38
N LEU A 111 -11.45 -11.48 5.22
CA LEU A 111 -10.65 -11.26 6.43
C LEU A 111 -9.26 -10.72 6.10
N ARG A 112 -8.57 -11.25 5.06
CA ARG A 112 -7.24 -10.74 4.68
C ARG A 112 -7.27 -9.28 4.22
N HIS A 113 -8.32 -8.88 3.51
CA HIS A 113 -8.44 -7.49 3.03
C HIS A 113 -8.77 -6.56 4.19
N ARG A 114 -9.65 -6.99 5.11
CA ARG A 114 -9.95 -6.23 6.32
C ARG A 114 -8.75 -6.10 7.25
N ALA A 115 -7.93 -7.15 7.37
CA ALA A 115 -6.67 -7.15 8.10
C ALA A 115 -5.69 -6.13 7.49
N HIS A 116 -5.54 -6.12 6.16
CA HIS A 116 -4.72 -5.11 5.49
C HIS A 116 -5.25 -3.68 5.77
N ARG A 117 -6.57 -3.46 5.81
CA ARG A 117 -7.09 -2.11 6.10
C ARG A 117 -6.82 -1.70 7.53
N ALA A 118 -6.93 -2.63 8.48
CA ALA A 118 -6.52 -2.39 9.86
C ALA A 118 -5.04 -1.97 9.94
N PHE A 119 -4.14 -2.66 9.22
CA PHE A 119 -2.73 -2.27 9.13
C PHE A 119 -2.55 -0.86 8.58
N SER A 120 -3.18 -0.52 7.45
CA SER A 120 -3.12 0.83 6.87
C SER A 120 -3.78 1.90 7.75
N LEU A 121 -4.66 1.52 8.67
CA LEU A 121 -5.24 2.41 9.68
C LEU A 121 -4.43 2.48 10.98
N ARG A 122 -3.24 1.87 11.02
CA ARG A 122 -2.36 1.76 12.19
C ARG A 122 -2.97 0.93 13.33
N GLU A 123 -4.00 0.13 13.03
CA GLU A 123 -4.64 -0.81 13.96
C GLU A 123 -3.90 -2.17 13.94
N PHE A 124 -2.61 -2.20 14.31
CA PHE A 124 -1.77 -3.39 14.09
C PHE A 124 -2.26 -4.64 14.82
N ASP A 125 -2.71 -4.53 16.07
CA ASP A 125 -3.25 -5.68 16.81
C ASP A 125 -4.46 -6.31 16.12
N LYS A 126 -5.37 -5.46 15.63
CA LYS A 126 -6.55 -5.89 14.89
C LYS A 126 -6.18 -6.49 13.54
N SER A 127 -5.16 -5.95 12.88
CA SER A 127 -4.61 -6.52 11.64
C SER A 127 -4.11 -7.95 11.87
N VAL A 128 -3.32 -8.14 12.94
CA VAL A 128 -2.82 -9.46 13.34
C VAL A 128 -3.97 -10.41 13.67
N GLU A 129 -4.93 -10.00 14.50
CA GLU A 129 -6.09 -10.84 14.88
C GLU A 129 -6.85 -11.36 13.65
N LEU A 130 -7.24 -10.45 12.75
CA LEU A 130 -7.99 -10.78 11.54
C LEU A 130 -7.17 -11.61 10.57
N GLY A 131 -5.88 -11.29 10.41
CA GLY A 131 -4.96 -12.03 9.56
C GLY A 131 -4.75 -13.45 10.06
N LEU A 132 -4.57 -13.66 11.36
CA LEU A 132 -4.43 -15.00 11.95
C LEU A 132 -5.70 -15.83 11.76
N LYS A 133 -6.88 -15.21 11.90
CA LYS A 133 -8.16 -15.87 11.60
C LYS A 133 -8.24 -16.30 10.13
N ALA A 134 -7.83 -15.42 9.20
CA ALA A 134 -7.77 -15.76 7.77
C ALA A 134 -6.75 -16.89 7.50
N ALA A 135 -5.56 -16.83 8.12
CA ALA A 135 -4.51 -17.81 7.93
C ALA A 135 -4.93 -19.19 8.40
N LYS A 136 -5.73 -19.28 9.47
CA LYS A 136 -6.31 -20.54 9.95
C LYS A 136 -7.30 -21.14 8.95
N LEU A 137 -8.08 -20.31 8.25
CA LEU A 137 -9.04 -20.76 7.23
C LEU A 137 -8.34 -21.26 5.95
N TYR A 138 -7.17 -20.72 5.63
CA TYR A 138 -6.35 -21.15 4.48
C TYR A 138 -5.35 -22.27 4.81
N GLU A 139 -5.30 -22.71 6.06
CA GLU A 139 -4.42 -23.81 6.45
C GLU A 139 -4.78 -25.08 5.66
N ASN A 140 -3.78 -25.65 4.98
CA ASN A 140 -3.91 -26.83 4.12
C ASN A 140 -4.91 -26.68 2.95
N GLN A 141 -5.28 -25.44 2.60
CA GLN A 141 -6.08 -25.17 1.41
C GLN A 141 -5.18 -24.93 0.18
N PRO A 142 -5.62 -25.31 -1.03
CA PRO A 142 -4.90 -24.93 -2.25
C PRO A 142 -4.82 -23.41 -2.40
N LEU A 143 -3.79 -22.93 -3.11
CA LEU A 143 -3.64 -21.50 -3.42
C LEU A 143 -4.88 -20.98 -4.14
N GLU A 144 -5.48 -19.92 -3.60
CA GLU A 144 -6.65 -19.26 -4.19
C GLU A 144 -6.17 -18.05 -4.98
N ARG A 145 -6.78 -17.82 -6.15
CA ARG A 145 -6.56 -16.62 -6.96
C ARG A 145 -7.71 -15.64 -6.76
N GLU A 146 -7.37 -14.36 -6.66
CA GLU A 146 -8.37 -13.30 -6.66
C GLU A 146 -9.06 -13.21 -8.02
N LYS A 147 -10.35 -12.87 -7.99
CA LYS A 147 -11.04 -12.50 -9.22
C LYS A 147 -10.46 -11.16 -9.71
N PRO A 148 -10.01 -11.06 -10.97
CA PRO A 148 -9.58 -9.79 -11.55
C PRO A 148 -10.70 -8.74 -11.49
N GLY A 149 -10.29 -7.48 -11.61
CA GLY A 149 -11.23 -6.39 -11.88
C GLY A 149 -11.93 -6.55 -13.23
N PRO A 150 -12.80 -5.60 -13.61
CA PRO A 150 -13.34 -5.57 -14.96
C PRO A 150 -12.22 -5.39 -15.99
N ASP A 151 -12.39 -5.90 -17.21
CA ASP A 151 -11.35 -5.96 -18.26
C ASP A 151 -10.67 -4.63 -18.60
N TYR A 152 -11.35 -3.51 -18.32
CA TYR A 152 -10.81 -2.16 -18.55
C TYR A 152 -9.89 -1.67 -17.43
N PHE A 153 -9.81 -2.37 -16.31
CA PHE A 153 -9.03 -2.00 -15.14
C PHE A 153 -7.76 -2.87 -15.07
N PRO A 154 -6.57 -2.28 -14.90
CA PRO A 154 -5.33 -3.05 -14.87
C PRO A 154 -5.27 -3.95 -13.63
N GLY A 155 -4.86 -5.21 -13.82
CA GLY A 155 -4.54 -6.09 -12.70
C GLY A 155 -4.56 -7.57 -13.07
N ASP A 156 -3.56 -8.29 -12.58
CA ASP A 156 -3.51 -9.74 -12.65
C ASP A 156 -4.23 -10.38 -11.45
N PRO A 157 -4.68 -11.64 -11.57
CA PRO A 157 -5.28 -12.34 -10.43
C PRO A 157 -4.22 -12.60 -9.35
N ASP A 158 -4.28 -11.85 -8.25
CA ASP A 158 -3.40 -12.00 -7.09
C ASP A 158 -3.53 -13.40 -6.42
N VAL A 159 -2.47 -13.91 -5.79
CA VAL A 159 -2.59 -15.05 -4.86
C VAL A 159 -3.05 -14.58 -3.50
N VAL A 160 -4.18 -15.10 -3.02
CA VAL A 160 -4.79 -14.68 -1.75
C VAL A 160 -3.86 -14.94 -0.57
N GLN A 161 -3.30 -16.15 -0.46
CA GLN A 161 -2.44 -16.57 0.65
C GLN A 161 -1.12 -15.77 0.72
N TYR A 162 -0.49 -15.50 -0.43
CA TYR A 162 0.71 -14.66 -0.50
C TYR A 162 0.47 -13.31 0.19
N TYR A 163 -0.53 -12.55 -0.29
CA TYR A 163 -0.82 -11.24 0.28
C TYR A 163 -1.32 -11.32 1.73
N LEU A 164 -2.02 -12.38 2.10
CA LEU A 164 -2.40 -12.59 3.50
C LEU A 164 -1.17 -12.69 4.41
N TYR A 165 -0.22 -13.57 4.08
CA TYR A 165 0.97 -13.78 4.90
C TYR A 165 1.92 -12.58 4.85
N TYR A 166 2.06 -11.94 3.69
CA TYR A 166 2.83 -10.72 3.54
C TYR A 166 2.32 -9.60 4.45
N HIS A 167 1.00 -9.32 4.44
CA HIS A 167 0.44 -8.27 5.30
C HIS A 167 0.46 -8.65 6.79
N LEU A 168 0.36 -9.93 7.14
CA LEU A 168 0.61 -10.38 8.51
C LEU A 168 2.03 -10.07 8.96
N GLY A 169 3.03 -10.36 8.12
CA GLY A 169 4.43 -10.00 8.36
C GLY A 169 4.59 -8.50 8.58
N GLN A 170 3.96 -7.67 7.74
CA GLN A 170 3.96 -6.21 7.88
C GLN A 170 3.34 -5.74 9.20
N ALA A 171 2.22 -6.33 9.63
CA ALA A 171 1.56 -5.97 10.89
C ALA A 171 2.41 -6.31 12.11
N TYR A 172 3.05 -7.49 12.13
CA TYR A 172 4.01 -7.85 13.17
C TYR A 172 5.25 -6.97 13.17
N PHE A 173 5.77 -6.63 11.99
CA PHE A 173 6.91 -5.73 11.83
C PHE A 173 6.60 -4.35 12.44
N GLY A 174 5.41 -3.79 12.18
CA GLY A 174 4.99 -2.49 12.74
C GLY A 174 4.77 -2.51 14.24
N LYS A 175 4.63 -3.70 14.84
CA LYS A 175 4.64 -3.89 16.29
C LYS A 175 6.04 -4.11 16.87
N HIS A 176 7.07 -4.15 16.01
CA HIS A 176 8.44 -4.55 16.33
C HIS A 176 8.55 -5.98 16.90
N ASP A 177 7.58 -6.85 16.59
CA ASP A 177 7.66 -8.28 16.84
C ASP A 177 8.29 -8.95 15.63
N PHE A 178 9.61 -8.78 15.53
CA PHE A 178 10.38 -9.13 14.34
C PHE A 178 10.50 -10.65 14.13
N GLU A 179 10.44 -11.44 15.19
CA GLU A 179 10.46 -12.91 15.07
C GLU A 179 9.18 -13.42 14.39
N ASN A 180 8.01 -12.95 14.82
CA ASN A 180 6.77 -13.30 14.13
C ASN A 180 6.69 -12.68 12.74
N ALA A 181 7.22 -11.46 12.54
CA ALA A 181 7.30 -10.86 11.21
C ALA A 181 8.09 -11.76 10.23
N ALA A 182 9.29 -12.20 10.63
CA ALA A 182 10.14 -13.09 9.84
C ALA A 182 9.40 -14.40 9.49
N LYS A 183 8.73 -15.02 10.48
CA LYS A 183 7.94 -16.23 10.27
C LYS A 183 6.85 -16.06 9.20
N TRP A 184 6.13 -14.94 9.21
CA TRP A 184 5.05 -14.69 8.24
C TRP A 184 5.56 -14.29 6.87
N PHE A 185 6.68 -13.56 6.78
CA PHE A 185 7.34 -13.31 5.50
C PHE A 185 7.91 -14.59 4.87
N ALA A 186 8.50 -15.50 5.66
CA ALA A 186 8.93 -16.81 5.17
C ALA A 186 7.75 -17.61 4.59
N LYS A 187 6.60 -17.63 5.29
CA LYS A 187 5.38 -18.28 4.78
C LYS A 187 4.81 -17.62 3.51
N SER A 188 4.96 -16.30 3.41
CA SER A 188 4.64 -15.55 2.20
C SER A 188 5.58 -15.93 1.04
N ALA A 189 6.88 -16.09 1.32
CA ALA A 189 7.88 -16.51 0.35
C ALA A 189 7.60 -17.92 -0.22
N GLU A 190 7.18 -18.86 0.64
CA GLU A 190 6.72 -20.18 0.21
C GLU A 190 5.59 -20.08 -0.81
N SER A 191 4.61 -19.20 -0.58
CA SER A 191 3.47 -19.00 -1.49
C SER A 191 3.89 -18.38 -2.82
N ALA A 192 4.82 -17.42 -2.80
CA ALA A 192 5.36 -16.76 -4.00
C ALA A 192 6.23 -17.69 -4.85
N ALA A 193 6.96 -18.62 -4.21
CA ALA A 193 7.79 -19.60 -4.91
C ALA A 193 6.96 -20.49 -5.85
N PHE A 194 5.75 -20.88 -5.43
CA PHE A 194 4.84 -21.67 -6.26
C PHE A 194 4.32 -20.93 -7.50
N THR A 195 4.29 -19.61 -7.49
CA THR A 195 3.80 -18.81 -8.63
C THR A 195 4.90 -18.27 -9.52
N HIS A 196 6.18 -18.54 -9.21
CA HIS A 196 7.34 -18.00 -9.93
C HIS A 196 7.29 -16.46 -10.09
N ASP A 197 6.70 -15.79 -9.11
CA ASP A 197 6.59 -14.33 -9.09
C ASP A 197 7.90 -13.73 -8.57
N ILE A 198 8.72 -13.22 -9.50
CA ILE A 198 10.07 -12.71 -9.23
C ILE A 198 10.03 -11.42 -8.39
N GLU A 199 9.07 -10.54 -8.64
CA GLU A 199 8.88 -9.31 -7.87
C GLU A 199 8.46 -9.64 -6.43
N ALA A 200 7.51 -10.57 -6.25
CA ALA A 200 7.10 -11.06 -4.93
C ALA A 200 8.25 -11.74 -4.17
N ARG A 201 9.10 -12.51 -4.88
CA ARG A 201 10.30 -13.13 -4.29
C ARG A 201 11.28 -12.09 -3.77
N THR A 202 11.48 -11.01 -4.53
CA THR A 202 12.34 -9.89 -4.17
C THR A 202 11.80 -9.14 -2.96
N ALA A 203 10.52 -8.80 -2.96
CA ALA A 203 9.86 -8.12 -1.85
C ALA A 203 9.89 -8.96 -0.55
N ASN A 204 9.59 -10.26 -0.63
CA ASN A 204 9.67 -11.16 0.54
C ASN A 204 11.10 -11.24 1.09
N THR A 205 12.10 -11.43 0.22
CA THR A 205 13.50 -11.51 0.65
C THR A 205 13.90 -10.26 1.42
N TYR A 206 13.54 -9.07 0.92
CA TYR A 206 13.82 -7.80 1.59
C TYR A 206 13.20 -7.72 2.99
N TRP A 207 11.89 -8.00 3.11
CA TRP A 207 11.19 -7.84 4.39
C TRP A 207 11.50 -8.96 5.39
N GLU A 208 11.72 -10.18 4.93
CA GLU A 208 12.19 -11.28 5.76
C GLU A 208 13.61 -11.01 6.27
N TYR A 209 14.52 -10.53 5.42
CA TYR A 209 15.86 -10.10 5.83
C TYR A 209 15.79 -9.04 6.93
N LEU A 210 15.03 -7.96 6.72
CA LEU A 210 14.90 -6.92 7.71
C LEU A 210 14.34 -7.47 9.03
N SER A 211 13.33 -8.33 8.96
CA SER A 211 12.75 -8.96 10.16
C SER A 211 13.78 -9.81 10.91
N LEU A 212 14.51 -10.68 10.21
CA LEU A 212 15.56 -11.51 10.82
C LEU A 212 16.67 -10.64 11.42
N ALA A 213 17.15 -9.64 10.68
CA ALA A 213 18.24 -8.77 11.12
C ALA A 213 17.83 -7.92 12.34
N ARG A 214 16.62 -7.34 12.32
CA ARG A 214 16.07 -6.55 13.43
C ARG A 214 15.72 -7.39 14.66
N ALA A 215 15.47 -8.69 14.49
CA ALA A 215 15.38 -9.66 15.59
C ALA A 215 16.75 -10.09 16.16
N GLY A 216 17.86 -9.62 15.58
CA GLY A 216 19.21 -10.05 15.95
C GLY A 216 19.62 -11.42 15.38
N ASN A 217 18.80 -12.01 14.51
CA ASN A 217 19.08 -13.29 13.88
C ASN A 217 19.96 -13.15 12.62
N LEU A 218 21.17 -12.64 12.82
CA LEU A 218 22.05 -12.18 11.73
C LEU A 218 22.57 -13.33 10.84
N ARG A 219 22.73 -14.53 11.37
CA ARG A 219 23.22 -15.68 10.59
C ARG A 219 22.18 -16.11 9.55
N GLU A 220 20.93 -16.29 9.97
CA GLU A 220 19.82 -16.62 9.10
C GLU A 220 19.54 -15.47 8.11
N ALA A 221 19.61 -14.21 8.57
CA ALA A 221 19.49 -13.04 7.69
C ALA A 221 20.55 -13.05 6.57
N GLN A 222 21.82 -13.32 6.91
CA GLN A 222 22.89 -13.41 5.92
C GLN A 222 22.67 -14.56 4.94
N LYS A 223 22.27 -15.74 5.44
CA LYS A 223 21.97 -16.90 4.59
C LYS A 223 20.88 -16.58 3.57
N LEU A 224 19.85 -15.83 3.97
CA LEU A 224 18.79 -15.39 3.07
C LEU A 224 19.36 -14.48 1.95
N LEU A 225 20.20 -13.50 2.28
CA LEU A 225 20.85 -12.64 1.29
C LEU A 225 21.81 -13.40 0.36
N ASP A 226 22.54 -14.38 0.89
CA ASP A 226 23.47 -15.22 0.11
C ASP A 226 22.71 -16.06 -0.92
N SER A 227 21.50 -16.52 -0.57
CA SER A 227 20.62 -17.28 -1.48
C SER A 227 19.92 -16.43 -2.54
N TYR A 228 19.92 -15.11 -2.38
CA TYR A 228 19.31 -14.19 -3.35
C TYR A 228 20.23 -13.98 -4.55
N ASP A 229 19.85 -14.59 -5.67
CA ASP A 229 20.65 -14.72 -6.90
C ASP A 229 20.09 -13.95 -8.11
N LEU A 230 18.97 -13.23 -7.94
CA LEU A 230 18.36 -12.46 -9.02
C LEU A 230 19.22 -11.26 -9.41
N SER A 231 19.18 -10.94 -10.70
CA SER A 231 19.64 -9.68 -11.25
C SER A 231 18.50 -8.66 -11.35
N LEU A 232 18.84 -7.37 -11.44
CA LEU A 232 17.86 -6.30 -11.66
C LEU A 232 17.08 -6.50 -12.96
N PHE A 233 17.69 -7.08 -13.99
CA PHE A 233 17.02 -7.36 -15.27
C PHE A 233 15.98 -8.47 -15.14
N GLU A 234 16.20 -9.46 -14.28
CA GLU A 234 15.19 -10.50 -14.02
C GLU A 234 14.02 -9.95 -13.20
N VAL A 235 14.29 -9.09 -12.22
CA VAL A 235 13.24 -8.45 -11.39
C VAL A 235 12.43 -7.44 -12.20
N HIS A 236 13.11 -6.61 -12.99
CA HIS A 236 12.49 -5.52 -13.73
C HIS A 236 12.92 -5.54 -15.20
N PRO A 237 12.42 -6.50 -16.00
CA PRO A 237 12.89 -6.77 -17.37
C PRO A 237 12.64 -5.63 -18.35
N LYS A 238 11.72 -4.72 -18.03
CA LYS A 238 11.46 -3.50 -18.80
C LYS A 238 12.49 -2.39 -18.54
N GLY A 239 13.48 -2.64 -17.68
CA GLY A 239 14.48 -1.68 -17.22
C GLY A 239 13.90 -0.69 -16.21
N GLY A 240 14.74 -0.17 -15.30
CA GLY A 240 14.29 0.70 -14.22
C GLY A 240 15.06 0.44 -12.93
N SER A 241 14.52 0.90 -11.80
CA SER A 241 14.99 0.60 -10.45
C SER A 241 13.92 -0.21 -9.71
N ASP A 242 14.34 -1.13 -8.85
CA ASP A 242 13.44 -1.80 -7.90
C ASP A 242 13.90 -1.49 -6.48
N THR A 243 13.00 -0.98 -5.64
CA THR A 243 13.37 -0.48 -4.30
C THR A 243 13.83 -1.58 -3.36
N TYR A 244 13.26 -2.78 -3.50
CA TYR A 244 13.59 -3.91 -2.65
C TYR A 244 14.89 -4.57 -3.10
N PHE A 245 15.09 -4.72 -4.42
CA PHE A 245 16.36 -5.12 -5.00
C PHE A 245 17.49 -4.20 -4.53
N ASP A 246 17.30 -2.90 -4.63
CA ASP A 246 18.31 -1.93 -4.24
C ASP A 246 18.62 -1.97 -2.73
N GLY A 247 17.60 -2.16 -1.89
CA GLY A 247 17.78 -2.42 -0.47
C GLY A 247 18.58 -3.70 -0.21
N ILE A 248 18.26 -4.79 -0.90
CA ILE A 248 19.02 -6.05 -0.82
C ILE A 248 20.48 -5.84 -1.23
N GLN A 249 20.75 -5.09 -2.31
CA GLN A 249 22.12 -4.80 -2.73
C GLN A 249 22.88 -3.93 -1.73
N LEU A 250 22.21 -2.99 -1.05
CA LEU A 250 22.78 -2.23 0.07
C LEU A 250 23.16 -3.17 1.21
N PHE A 251 22.26 -4.06 1.63
CA PHE A 251 22.52 -4.98 2.74
C PHE A 251 23.55 -6.06 2.41
N LYS A 252 23.70 -6.45 1.14
CA LYS A 252 24.79 -7.31 0.65
C LYS A 252 26.14 -6.58 0.58
N GLY A 253 26.19 -5.27 0.78
CA GLY A 253 27.39 -4.44 0.60
C GLY A 253 27.79 -4.19 -0.86
N ASN A 254 26.94 -4.59 -1.81
CA ASN A 254 27.16 -4.39 -3.24
C ASN A 254 26.81 -2.96 -3.71
N ARG A 255 26.12 -2.19 -2.88
CA ARG A 255 25.80 -0.78 -3.12
C ARG A 255 26.12 0.06 -1.89
N ALA A 256 26.85 1.15 -2.09
CA ALA A 256 27.23 2.05 -1.00
C ALA A 256 26.04 2.92 -0.56
N ALA A 257 25.88 3.09 0.75
CA ALA A 257 24.81 3.94 1.32
C ALA A 257 24.86 5.39 0.81
N ASP A 258 26.05 5.94 0.57
CA ASP A 258 26.24 7.31 0.08
C ASP A 258 25.95 7.48 -1.43
N SER A 259 25.69 6.39 -2.15
CA SER A 259 25.27 6.43 -3.56
C SER A 259 23.79 6.77 -3.72
N PHE A 260 22.97 6.46 -2.71
CA PHE A 260 21.53 6.68 -2.77
C PHE A 260 21.18 8.17 -2.74
N PHE A 261 20.19 8.57 -3.54
CA PHE A 261 19.75 9.97 -3.67
C PHE A 261 20.90 10.94 -3.99
N SER A 262 21.88 10.50 -4.78
CA SER A 262 23.05 11.29 -5.17
C SER A 262 23.27 11.30 -6.69
N ASP A 263 24.06 12.26 -7.17
CA ASP A 263 24.44 12.34 -8.58
C ASP A 263 25.33 11.16 -9.04
N LYS A 264 25.91 10.40 -8.10
CA LYS A 264 26.69 9.17 -8.40
C LYS A 264 25.81 8.06 -8.96
N ASP A 265 24.49 8.16 -8.82
CA ASP A 265 23.51 7.16 -9.26
C ASP A 265 23.17 7.28 -10.77
N GLY A 266 23.92 8.09 -11.53
CA GLY A 266 23.86 8.13 -12.99
C GLY A 266 22.56 8.70 -13.57
N GLY A 267 21.76 9.43 -12.78
CA GLY A 267 20.60 10.17 -13.27
C GLY A 267 19.38 9.33 -13.64
N ARG A 268 19.36 8.03 -13.34
CA ARG A 268 18.09 7.29 -13.21
C ARG A 268 17.56 7.55 -11.82
N ALA A 269 17.03 8.76 -11.61
CA ALA A 269 16.25 9.05 -10.43
C ALA A 269 15.23 7.92 -10.27
N PHE A 270 15.32 7.21 -9.15
CA PHE A 270 14.25 6.39 -8.59
C PHE A 270 12.92 6.98 -9.02
N ALA A 271 12.02 6.14 -9.56
CA ALA A 271 10.74 6.56 -10.10
C ALA A 271 10.15 7.71 -9.28
N THR A 272 9.75 8.79 -9.95
CA THR A 272 9.18 10.01 -9.34
C THR A 272 7.83 9.77 -8.63
N ALA A 273 7.42 8.50 -8.50
CA ALA A 273 6.31 8.09 -7.66
C ALA A 273 6.76 8.06 -6.20
N ASP A 274 6.06 8.82 -5.35
CA ASP A 274 6.37 8.98 -3.93
C ASP A 274 6.67 7.66 -3.18
N GLY A 275 6.00 6.56 -3.54
CA GLY A 275 6.20 5.25 -2.90
C GLY A 275 7.58 4.65 -3.08
N VAL A 276 8.21 4.88 -4.23
CA VAL A 276 9.57 4.39 -4.51
C VAL A 276 10.58 5.14 -3.65
N ALA A 277 10.44 6.46 -3.54
CA ALA A 277 11.27 7.27 -2.65
C ALA A 277 11.12 6.86 -1.17
N ALA A 278 9.92 6.54 -0.71
CA ALA A 278 9.70 6.10 0.67
C ALA A 278 10.39 4.78 0.99
N SER A 279 10.24 3.77 0.13
CA SER A 279 10.85 2.45 0.34
C SER A 279 12.38 2.52 0.30
N THR A 280 12.96 3.24 -0.67
CA THR A 280 14.40 3.43 -0.75
C THR A 280 14.95 4.17 0.48
N ALA A 281 14.28 5.22 0.93
CA ALA A 281 14.68 5.92 2.15
C ALA A 281 14.60 4.99 3.38
N TYR A 282 13.58 4.12 3.44
CA TYR A 282 13.44 3.18 4.53
C TYR A 282 14.55 2.11 4.56
N SER A 283 15.06 1.68 3.40
CA SER A 283 16.26 0.82 3.31
C SER A 283 17.48 1.49 3.96
N LEU A 284 17.71 2.77 3.68
CA LEU A 284 18.82 3.54 4.29
C LEU A 284 18.63 3.73 5.80
N ALA A 285 17.40 4.02 6.24
CA ALA A 285 17.10 4.10 7.67
C ALA A 285 17.47 2.78 8.37
N ASN A 286 17.05 1.63 7.82
CA ASN A 286 17.37 0.33 8.39
C ASN A 286 18.86 0.00 8.32
N TYR A 287 19.58 0.41 7.26
CA TYR A 287 21.03 0.25 7.20
C TYR A 287 21.72 0.92 8.40
N TYR A 288 21.36 2.17 8.71
CA TYR A 288 21.93 2.87 9.87
C TYR A 288 21.44 2.32 11.22
N ILE A 289 20.17 1.91 11.33
CA ILE A 289 19.64 1.25 12.54
C ILE A 289 20.41 -0.05 12.82
N LEU A 290 20.58 -0.91 11.82
CA LEU A 290 21.29 -2.19 11.94
C LEU A 290 22.79 -2.01 12.16
N SER A 291 23.37 -0.89 11.71
CA SER A 291 24.77 -0.53 11.96
C SER A 291 25.00 0.04 13.37
N GLY A 292 23.96 0.17 14.19
CA GLY A 292 24.06 0.77 15.53
C GLY A 292 24.20 2.29 15.52
N GLU A 293 23.78 2.94 14.42
CA GLU A 293 23.88 4.40 14.22
C GLU A 293 22.49 5.06 14.03
N PRO A 294 21.53 4.88 14.97
CA PRO A 294 20.14 5.31 14.78
C PRO A 294 19.99 6.82 14.52
N GLU A 295 20.87 7.67 15.04
CA GLU A 295 20.84 9.11 14.74
C GLU A 295 21.01 9.41 13.25
N LYS A 296 21.82 8.62 12.53
CA LYS A 296 21.97 8.76 11.07
C LYS A 296 20.76 8.24 10.30
N ALA A 297 19.87 7.46 10.92
CA ALA A 297 18.62 7.00 10.31
C ALA A 297 17.54 8.08 10.25
N LYS A 298 17.57 9.09 11.13
CA LYS A 298 16.55 10.17 11.22
C LYS A 298 16.19 10.81 9.87
N PRO A 299 17.12 11.36 9.07
CA PRO A 299 16.77 12.01 7.80
C PRO A 299 16.06 11.05 6.82
N TRP A 300 16.39 9.76 6.88
CA TRP A 300 15.81 8.74 6.02
C TRP A 300 14.43 8.29 6.47
N LEU A 301 14.21 8.15 7.78
CA LEU A 301 12.88 7.94 8.34
C LEU A 301 11.95 9.11 8.00
N LYS A 302 12.41 10.35 8.19
CA LYS A 302 11.65 11.56 7.81
C LYS A 302 11.25 11.54 6.34
N ARG A 303 12.19 11.23 5.45
CA ARG A 303 11.93 11.12 4.01
C ARG A 303 10.95 9.99 3.68
N SER A 304 11.01 8.87 4.39
CA SER A 304 10.07 7.76 4.22
C SER A 304 8.66 8.08 4.69
N ILE A 305 8.53 8.87 5.77
CA ILE A 305 7.26 9.35 6.31
C ILE A 305 6.61 10.40 5.38
N ALA A 306 7.43 11.30 4.82
CA ALA A 306 7.00 12.46 4.04
C ALA A 306 6.61 12.13 2.59
N VAL A 307 5.55 11.33 2.42
CA VAL A 307 4.96 10.96 1.12
C VAL A 307 3.45 11.15 1.13
N ASP A 308 2.82 11.30 -0.04
CA ASP A 308 1.38 11.64 -0.09
C ASP A 308 0.48 10.47 0.32
N SER A 309 0.84 9.23 -0.05
CA SER A 309 0.02 8.07 0.30
C SER A 309 0.20 7.67 1.77
N TRP A 310 -0.91 7.57 2.49
CA TRP A 310 -0.93 7.05 3.86
C TRP A 310 -0.67 5.55 3.92
N SER A 311 -0.95 4.80 2.86
CA SER A 311 -0.96 3.33 2.89
C SER A 311 0.37 2.66 2.48
N PHE A 312 1.41 3.42 2.14
CA PHE A 312 2.70 2.82 1.82
C PHE A 312 3.31 2.11 3.03
N PHE A 313 3.72 0.85 2.83
CA PHE A 313 4.34 0.04 3.89
C PHE A 313 5.52 0.77 4.54
N ALA A 314 6.46 1.26 3.73
CA ALA A 314 7.64 1.97 4.20
C ALA A 314 7.30 3.16 5.10
N ARG A 315 6.29 3.98 4.74
CA ARG A 315 5.79 5.07 5.59
C ARG A 315 5.28 4.53 6.93
N ILE A 316 4.41 3.52 6.91
CA ILE A 316 3.81 2.94 8.11
C ILE A 316 4.90 2.40 9.05
N GLN A 317 5.88 1.67 8.51
CA GLN A 317 6.97 1.12 9.30
C GLN A 317 7.93 2.22 9.80
N ALA A 318 8.19 3.26 9.01
CA ALA A 318 9.00 4.40 9.42
C ALA A 318 8.33 5.21 10.54
N GLU A 319 7.00 5.37 10.51
CA GLU A 319 6.24 5.96 11.62
C GLU A 319 6.42 5.14 12.92
N ALA A 320 6.35 3.80 12.83
CA ALA A 320 6.53 2.91 13.97
C ALA A 320 7.97 2.97 14.53
N ASP A 321 8.96 2.87 13.66
CA ASP A 321 10.37 2.97 14.02
C ASP A 321 10.70 4.34 14.64
N TRP A 322 10.16 5.43 14.09
CA TRP A 322 10.34 6.77 14.66
C TRP A 322 9.81 6.84 16.09
N LEU A 323 8.58 6.35 16.31
CA LEU A 323 7.95 6.37 17.62
C LEU A 323 8.73 5.54 18.65
N LEU A 324 9.32 4.42 18.24
CA LEU A 324 10.15 3.57 19.12
C LEU A 324 11.50 4.22 19.45
N LEU A 325 12.20 4.71 18.42
CA LEU A 325 13.59 5.15 18.56
C LEU A 325 13.70 6.60 19.06
N PHE A 326 12.71 7.44 18.75
CA PHE A 326 12.72 8.89 19.03
C PHE A 326 11.37 9.35 19.64
N PRO A 327 10.89 8.74 20.74
CA PRO A 327 9.53 8.94 21.26
C PRO A 327 9.21 10.39 21.67
N ASN A 328 10.21 11.24 21.88
CA ASN A 328 10.07 12.63 22.28
C ASN A 328 10.36 13.64 21.15
N GLU A 329 10.58 13.15 19.93
CA GLU A 329 10.91 13.98 18.78
C GLU A 329 9.80 13.93 17.73
N LYS A 330 9.67 15.01 16.95
CA LYS A 330 8.81 15.05 15.77
C LYS A 330 9.68 14.90 14.51
N PRO A 331 9.26 14.09 13.52
CA PRO A 331 9.96 13.99 12.25
C PRO A 331 9.95 15.32 11.48
#